data_AF-A0A942DR81-F1
#
_entry.id   AF-A0A942DR81-F1
#
_cell.length_a   1.000
_cell.length_b   1.000
_cell.length_c   1.000
_cell.angle_alpha   90.00
_cell.angle_beta   90.00
_cell.angle_gamma   90.00
#
_symmetry.space_group_name_H-M   'P 1'
#
loop_
_entity.id
_entity.type
_entity.pdbx_description
1 polymer ?
#
loop_
_entity_poly.entity_id
_entity_poly.type
_entity_poly.pdbx_seq_one_letter_code
_entity_poly.pdbx_strand_id
1 'polypeptide(L)'
;MAEKVKLSKDGSSIDFVQSDSIPTSLKKFRQSPEIEGFYRFVFENDLQKESYEILDQIIIARKAKKASAAKEAKAAAKEAEAAAKNVKTIKAKKK
;
A
#
# COMPACT_ATOMS: atom_id res chain seq x y z
N MET A 1 -24.98 7.15 13.62
CA MET A 1 -23.63 7.74 13.53
C MET A 1 -22.65 6.59 13.69
N ALA A 2 -22.01 6.17 12.60
CA ALA A 2 -21.20 4.95 12.58
C ALA A 2 -19.83 5.22 13.22
N GLU A 3 -19.43 4.36 14.17
CA GLU A 3 -18.09 4.31 14.78
C GLU A 3 -17.03 3.95 13.72
N LYS A 4 -16.61 4.94 12.93
CA LYS A 4 -15.65 4.74 11.82
C LYS A 4 -14.19 4.84 12.26
N VAL A 5 -13.94 5.25 13.50
CA VAL A 5 -12.59 5.52 14.01
C VAL A 5 -12.43 4.83 15.36
N LYS A 6 -11.53 3.84 15.41
CA LYS A 6 -11.15 3.19 16.67
C LYS A 6 -9.90 3.88 17.20
N LEU A 7 -10.08 4.68 18.24
CA LEU A 7 -8.97 5.32 18.93
C LEU A 7 -8.42 4.37 20.01
N SER A 8 -7.11 4.15 20.05
CA SER A 8 -6.53 3.50 21.23
C SER A 8 -6.68 4.39 22.45
N LYS A 9 -6.77 3.76 23.62
CA LYS A 9 -7.04 4.42 24.91
C LYS A 9 -5.99 5.48 25.27
N ASP A 10 -4.78 5.32 24.73
CA ASP A 10 -3.62 6.18 24.97
C ASP A 10 -3.41 7.21 23.84
N GLY A 11 -4.27 7.23 22.83
CA GLY A 11 -4.19 8.16 21.68
C GLY A 11 -3.04 7.91 20.72
N SER A 12 -2.17 6.93 20.99
CA SER A 12 -0.98 6.63 20.18
C SER A 12 -1.29 5.99 18.82
N SER A 13 -2.51 5.48 18.62
CA SER A 13 -2.90 4.83 17.38
C SER A 13 -4.36 5.07 17.05
N ILE A 14 -4.59 5.38 15.77
CA ILE A 14 -5.91 5.60 15.19
C ILE A 14 -6.09 4.54 14.11
N ASP A 15 -7.01 3.61 14.34
CA ASP A 15 -7.36 2.59 13.37
C ASP A 15 -8.65 3.01 12.65
N PHE A 16 -8.51 3.39 11.39
CA PHE A 16 -9.64 3.77 10.56
C PHE A 16 -10.28 2.50 10.03
N VAL A 17 -11.53 2.23 10.45
CA VAL A 17 -12.31 1.13 9.88
C VAL A 17 -12.49 1.48 8.41
N GLN A 18 -11.83 0.73 7.52
CA GLN A 18 -11.90 0.95 6.08
C GLN A 18 -13.37 0.96 5.68
N SER A 19 -13.92 2.13 5.37
CA SER A 19 -15.25 2.19 4.77
C SER A 19 -15.14 1.53 3.41
N ASP A 20 -15.93 0.49 3.18
CA ASP A 20 -15.89 -0.36 1.97
C ASP A 20 -16.12 0.38 0.63
N SER A 21 -16.34 1.69 0.66
CA SER A 21 -16.63 2.51 -0.51
C SER A 21 -15.68 3.68 -0.70
N ILE A 22 -14.36 3.48 -0.57
CA ILE A 22 -13.39 4.49 -1.03
C ILE A 22 -13.62 4.68 -2.54
N PRO A 23 -14.03 5.87 -3.01
CA PRO A 23 -14.40 6.01 -4.40
C PRO A 23 -13.16 5.88 -5.31
N THR A 24 -13.22 4.94 -6.24
CA THR A 24 -12.13 4.70 -7.20
C THR A 24 -12.12 5.69 -8.36
N SER A 25 -13.20 6.45 -8.55
CA SER A 25 -13.31 7.47 -9.59
C SER A 25 -13.09 8.88 -9.04
N LEU A 26 -12.35 9.70 -9.78
CA LEU A 26 -12.02 11.08 -9.40
C LEU A 26 -13.25 11.94 -9.09
N LYS A 27 -14.36 11.73 -9.82
CA LYS A 27 -15.59 12.49 -9.63
C LYS A 27 -16.27 12.16 -8.30
N LYS A 28 -16.33 10.87 -7.93
CA LYS A 28 -16.89 10.44 -6.64
C LYS A 28 -15.93 10.71 -5.49
N PHE A 29 -14.62 10.74 -5.75
CA PHE A 29 -13.59 11.09 -4.78
C PHE A 29 -13.83 12.49 -4.19
N ARG A 30 -14.14 13.48 -5.03
CA ARG A 30 -14.46 14.86 -4.60
C ARG A 30 -15.83 15.02 -3.91
N GLN A 31 -16.71 14.03 -4.04
CA GLN A 31 -18.04 14.03 -3.44
C GLN A 31 -18.08 13.29 -2.09
N SER A 32 -16.97 12.67 -1.68
CA SER A 32 -16.88 12.01 -0.39
C SER A 32 -16.70 13.04 0.73
N PRO A 33 -17.57 13.07 1.75
CA PRO A 33 -17.46 14.00 2.87
C PRO A 33 -16.10 13.90 3.59
N GLU A 34 -15.54 12.69 3.67
CA GLU A 34 -14.27 12.43 4.35
C GLU A 34 -13.08 13.05 3.56
N ILE A 35 -13.14 13.01 2.23
CA ILE A 35 -12.10 13.55 1.36
C ILE A 35 -12.20 15.08 1.32
N GLU A 36 -13.42 15.62 1.27
CA GLU A 36 -13.62 17.06 1.39
C GLU A 36 -13.10 17.58 2.74
N GLY A 37 -13.43 16.91 3.84
CA GLY A 37 -12.93 17.25 5.17
C GLY A 37 -11.40 17.26 5.25
N PHE A 38 -10.73 16.29 4.62
CA PHE A 38 -9.28 16.28 4.52
C PHE A 38 -8.73 17.51 3.78
N TYR A 39 -9.28 17.84 2.59
CA TYR A 39 -8.85 19.02 1.85
C TYR A 39 -9.10 20.34 2.61
N ARG A 40 -10.23 20.43 3.32
CA ARG A 40 -10.54 21.58 4.18
C ARG A 40 -9.53 21.71 5.32
N PHE A 41 -9.26 20.63 6.04
CA PHE A 41 -8.25 20.61 7.10
C PHE A 41 -6.88 21.08 6.59
N VAL A 42 -6.41 20.56 5.47
CA VAL A 42 -5.13 20.95 4.88
C VAL A 42 -5.12 22.44 4.51
N PHE A 43 -6.21 22.93 3.91
CA PHE A 43 -6.30 24.32 3.48
C PHE A 43 -6.42 25.29 4.67
N GLU A 44 -7.29 25.00 5.63
CA GLU A 44 -7.59 25.85 6.79
C GLU A 44 -6.42 25.95 7.76
N ASN A 45 -5.54 24.95 7.80
CA ASN A 45 -4.34 24.94 8.64
C ASN A 45 -3.06 25.26 7.87
N ASP A 46 -3.16 25.66 6.59
CA ASP A 46 -2.03 26.00 5.72
C ASP A 46 -0.97 24.89 5.57
N LEU A 47 -1.39 23.61 5.63
CA LEU A 47 -0.51 22.44 5.61
C LEU A 47 -0.25 21.89 4.19
N GLN A 48 -0.38 22.75 3.17
CA GLN A 48 -0.42 22.32 1.78
C GLN A 48 0.92 21.74 1.33
N LYS A 49 2.02 22.37 1.78
CA LYS A 49 3.38 21.97 1.45
C LYS A 49 3.74 20.65 2.14
N GLU A 50 3.48 20.54 3.44
CA GLU A 50 3.73 19.35 4.25
C GLU A 50 2.93 18.17 3.71
N SER A 51 1.66 18.40 3.38
CA SER A 51 0.80 17.38 2.79
C SER A 51 1.35 16.88 1.45
N TYR A 52 1.85 17.79 0.60
CA TYR A 52 2.48 17.42 -0.67
C TYR A 52 3.74 16.56 -0.45
N GLU A 53 4.63 16.99 0.45
CA GLU A 53 5.87 16.28 0.74
C GLU A 53 5.63 14.88 1.31
N ILE A 54 4.67 14.74 2.23
CA ILE A 54 4.27 13.45 2.79
C ILE A 54 3.70 12.52 1.70
N LEU A 55 2.83 13.05 0.84
CA LEU A 55 2.25 12.27 -0.26
C LEU A 55 3.33 11.78 -1.23
N ASP A 56 4.32 12.62 -1.56
CA ASP A 56 5.41 12.24 -2.45
C ASP A 56 6.29 11.14 -1.83
N GLN A 57 6.66 11.27 -0.56
CA GLN A 57 7.39 10.22 0.17
C GLN A 57 6.63 8.89 0.18
N ILE A 58 5.31 8.91 0.41
CA ILE A 58 4.46 7.70 0.36
C ILE A 58 4.45 7.09 -1.04
N ILE A 59 4.36 7.90 -2.10
CA ILE A 59 4.38 7.43 -3.48
C ILE A 59 5.73 6.76 -3.80
N ILE A 60 6.84 7.39 -3.42
CA ILE A 60 8.19 6.85 -3.60
C ILE A 60 8.34 5.52 -2.84
N ALA A 61 7.94 5.47 -1.56
CA ALA A 61 8.00 4.27 -0.75
C ALA A 61 7.15 3.13 -1.35
N ARG A 62 5.95 3.45 -1.88
CA ARG A 62 5.09 2.47 -2.58
C ARG A 62 5.73 1.94 -3.86
N LYS A 63 6.35 2.81 -4.66
CA LYS A 63 7.10 2.40 -5.87
C LYS A 63 8.27 1.50 -5.51
N ALA A 64 9.04 1.85 -4.48
CA ALA A 64 10.15 1.05 -3.98
C ALA A 64 9.70 -0.33 -3.51
N LYS A 65 8.63 -0.41 -2.69
CA LYS A 65 8.04 -1.68 -2.23
C LYS A 65 7.55 -2.56 -3.39
N LYS A 66 6.92 -1.97 -4.41
CA LYS A 66 6.51 -2.72 -5.62
C LYS A 66 7.72 -3.27 -6.37
N ALA A 67 8.78 -2.48 -6.49
CA ALA A 67 10.00 -2.90 -7.17
C ALA A 67 10.74 -4.02 -6.41
N SER A 68 10.81 -3.96 -5.08
CA SER A 68 11.42 -5.02 -4.26
C SER A 68 10.61 -6.31 -4.35
N ALA A 69 9.28 -6.25 -4.18
CA ALA A 69 8.40 -7.41 -4.31
C ALA A 69 8.52 -8.08 -5.70
N ALA A 70 8.65 -7.29 -6.78
CA ALA A 70 8.87 -7.83 -8.12
C ALA A 70 10.24 -8.50 -8.29
N LYS A 71 11.30 -8.00 -7.63
CA LYS A 71 12.64 -8.62 -7.64
C LYS A 71 12.66 -9.92 -6.85
N GLU A 72 12.05 -9.92 -5.67
CA GLU A 72 11.91 -11.11 -4.81
C GLU A 72 11.10 -12.21 -5.51
N ALA A 73 9.99 -11.86 -6.15
CA ALA A 73 9.21 -12.80 -6.94
C ALA A 73 10.01 -13.42 -8.10
N LYS A 74 10.87 -12.64 -8.76
CA LYS A 74 11.75 -13.14 -9.83
C LYS A 74 12.89 -14.01 -9.30
N ALA A 75 13.45 -13.69 -8.13
CA ALA A 75 14.48 -14.49 -7.50
C ALA A 75 13.92 -15.86 -7.07
N ALA A 76 12.75 -15.87 -6.41
CA ALA A 76 12.05 -17.08 -6.03
C ALA A 76 11.67 -17.95 -7.24
N ALA A 77 11.24 -17.34 -8.34
CA ALA A 77 10.95 -18.07 -9.59
C ALA A 77 12.19 -18.72 -10.20
N LYS A 78 13.35 -18.02 -10.20
CA LYS A 78 14.61 -18.57 -10.71
C LYS A 78 15.17 -19.69 -9.82
N GLU A 79 15.06 -19.56 -8.51
CA GLU A 79 15.48 -20.59 -7.55
C GLU A 79 14.61 -21.85 -7.67
N ALA A 80 13.28 -21.68 -7.83
CA ALA A 80 12.37 -22.78 -8.10
C ALA A 80 12.68 -23.49 -9.44
N GLU A 81 13.01 -22.73 -10.49
CA GLU A 81 13.38 -23.28 -11.80
C GLU A 81 14.73 -24.02 -11.75
N ALA A 82 15.71 -23.49 -11.01
CA ALA A 82 17.02 -24.12 -10.81
C ALA A 82 16.91 -25.42 -10.00
N ALA A 83 16.09 -25.43 -8.94
CA ALA A 83 15.79 -26.63 -8.16
C ALA A 83 15.10 -27.71 -9.01
N ALA A 84 14.15 -27.33 -9.87
CA ALA A 84 13.47 -28.26 -10.78
C ALA A 84 14.42 -28.86 -11.84
N LYS A 85 15.40 -28.09 -12.33
CA LYS A 85 16.42 -28.59 -13.27
C LYS A 85 17.41 -29.54 -12.60
N ASN A 86 17.84 -29.26 -11.37
CA ASN A 86 18.73 -30.14 -10.60
C ASN A 86 18.08 -31.48 -10.23
N VAL A 87 16.78 -31.51 -9.90
CA VAL A 87 16.08 -32.77 -9.63
C VAL A 87 15.96 -33.64 -10.89
N LYS A 88 15.80 -33.02 -12.07
CA LYS A 88 15.74 -33.75 -13.36
C LYS A 88 17.09 -34.34 -13.76
N THR A 89 18.19 -33.61 -13.58
CA THR A 89 19.55 -34.11 -13.90
C THR A 89 19.99 -35.22 -12.96
N ILE A 90 19.65 -35.17 -11.67
CA ILE A 90 19.96 -36.25 -10.71
C ILE A 90 19.19 -37.54 -11.04
N LYS A 91 17.92 -37.46 -11.47
CA LYS A 91 17.15 -38.64 -11.88
C LYS A 91 17.63 -39.25 -13.20
N ALA A 92 18.13 -38.45 -14.14
CA ALA A 92 18.65 -38.93 -15.42
C ALA A 92 20.01 -39.66 -15.28
N LYS A 93 20.79 -39.34 -14.25
CA LYS A 93 22.13 -39.91 -14.03
C LYS A 93 22.12 -41.24 -13.24
N LYS A 94 20.96 -41.65 -12.75
CA LYS A 94 20.77 -42.85 -11.89
C LYS A 94 20.06 -44.00 -12.62
N LYS A 95 19.85 -43.88 -13.93
CA LYS A 95 19.26 -44.87 -14.82
C LYS A 95 20.29 -45.27 -15.86
#